data_AF-A0A948B0G4-F1
#
_entry.id   AF-A0A948B0G4-F1
#
_cell.length_a   1.000
_cell.length_b   1.000
_cell.length_c   1.000
_cell.angle_alpha   90.00
_cell.angle_beta   90.00
_cell.angle_gamma   90.00
#
_symmetry.space_group_name_H-M   'P 1'
#
loop_
_entity.id
_entity.type
_entity.pdbx_description
1 polymer ?
#
loop_
_entity_poly.entity_id
_entity_poly.type
_entity_poly.pdbx_seq_one_letter_code
_entity_poly.pdbx_strand_id
1 'polypeptide(L)'
;MLRAIVALGVSAMDSYFHDVVLEYAPRLMLAFSEGSCSAPGKLLDELKGEFTPVKSLQLLGKRRKEEALRHMVQNLIRERTFQSPGEIENALKLIGVNDFWEALRIRLSLRTKKRAKEYVQKYVTRRHQIVHEADTFKSKKHHDTLRPISKPYTRDCVRRVERFVALIHSVIDKGNAVR
;
A
#
# COMPACT_ATOMS: atom_id res chain seq x y z
N MET A 1 4.42 15.87 -20.14
CA MET A 1 4.48 14.39 -20.19
C MET A 1 5.34 13.76 -19.09
N LEU A 2 6.62 14.12 -18.90
CA LEU A 2 7.49 13.44 -17.91
C LEU A 2 6.95 13.44 -16.46
N ARG A 3 6.34 14.54 -16.02
CA ARG A 3 5.72 14.66 -14.70
C ARG A 3 4.56 13.67 -14.51
N ALA A 4 3.73 13.53 -15.54
CA ALA A 4 2.60 12.61 -15.54
C ALA A 4 3.06 11.16 -15.39
N ILE A 5 4.19 10.76 -15.99
CA ILE A 5 4.73 9.40 -15.84
C ILE A 5 5.04 9.08 -14.37
N VAL A 6 5.66 10.01 -13.64
CA VAL A 6 5.95 9.83 -12.21
C VAL A 6 4.67 9.78 -11.40
N ALA A 7 3.74 10.71 -11.66
CA ALA A 7 2.46 10.76 -10.95
C ALA A 7 1.66 9.47 -11.14
N LEU A 8 1.50 9.02 -12.39
CA LEU A 8 0.77 7.79 -12.73
C LEU A 8 1.49 6.53 -12.22
N GLY A 9 2.82 6.46 -12.29
CA GLY A 9 3.57 5.32 -11.78
C GLY A 9 3.37 5.12 -10.28
N VAL A 10 3.46 6.20 -9.50
CA VAL A 10 3.20 6.15 -8.05
C VAL A 10 1.73 5.90 -7.74
N SER A 11 0.81 6.47 -8.52
CA SER A 11 -0.63 6.18 -8.38
C SER A 11 -0.97 4.72 -8.71
N ALA A 12 -0.33 4.10 -9.70
CA ALA A 12 -0.50 2.68 -9.99
C ALA A 12 -0.03 1.79 -8.83
N MET A 13 1.08 2.15 -8.18
CA MET A 13 1.55 1.49 -6.96
C MET A 13 0.53 1.61 -5.82
N ASP A 14 -0.04 2.80 -5.62
CA ASP A 14 -1.06 3.06 -4.61
C ASP A 14 -2.34 2.24 -4.84
N SER A 15 -2.83 2.19 -6.09
CA SER A 15 -3.97 1.35 -6.49
C SER A 15 -3.69 -0.13 -6.27
N TYR A 16 -2.49 -0.61 -6.60
CA TYR A 16 -2.10 -2.00 -6.34
C TYR A 16 -2.26 -2.39 -4.86
N PHE A 17 -1.84 -1.52 -3.92
CA PHE A 17 -2.01 -1.83 -2.50
C PHE A 17 -3.47 -1.83 -2.06
N HIS A 18 -4.32 -0.97 -2.63
CA HIS A 18 -5.76 -1.02 -2.39
C HIS A 18 -6.34 -2.35 -2.86
N ASP A 19 -6.01 -2.78 -4.07
CA ASP A 19 -6.49 -4.04 -4.64
C ASP A 19 -6.07 -5.23 -3.78
N VAL A 20 -4.79 -5.26 -3.38
CA VAL A 20 -4.25 -6.30 -2.49
C VAL A 20 -4.98 -6.33 -1.14
N VAL A 21 -5.16 -5.19 -0.48
CA VAL A 21 -5.84 -5.16 0.82
C VAL A 21 -7.31 -5.61 0.68
N LEU A 22 -7.99 -5.17 -0.38
CA LEU A 22 -9.38 -5.57 -0.66
C LEU A 22 -9.54 -7.04 -1.00
N GLU A 23 -8.51 -7.67 -1.58
CA GLU A 23 -8.53 -9.09 -1.90
C GLU A 23 -8.27 -9.96 -0.65
N TYR A 24 -7.21 -9.67 0.11
CA TYR A 24 -6.76 -10.58 1.17
C TYR A 24 -7.40 -10.31 2.53
N ALA A 25 -7.68 -9.04 2.90
CA ALA A 25 -8.20 -8.74 4.23
C ALA A 25 -9.58 -9.37 4.51
N PRO A 26 -10.58 -9.32 3.59
CA PRO A 26 -11.87 -9.98 3.81
C PRO A 26 -11.75 -11.50 3.96
N ARG A 27 -10.88 -12.14 3.16
CA ARG A 27 -10.62 -13.58 3.21
C ARG A 27 -10.02 -13.99 4.55
N LEU A 28 -9.05 -13.23 5.06
CA LEU A 28 -8.44 -13.48 6.37
C LEU A 28 -9.45 -13.33 7.51
N MET A 29 -10.36 -12.35 7.43
CA MET A 29 -11.41 -12.19 8.43
C MET A 29 -12.41 -13.34 8.42
N LEU A 30 -12.77 -13.84 7.24
CA LEU A 30 -13.64 -15.00 7.10
C LEU A 30 -12.97 -16.24 7.69
N ALA A 31 -11.71 -16.52 7.31
CA ALA A 31 -10.93 -17.62 7.86
C ALA A 31 -10.75 -17.53 9.38
N PHE A 32 -10.57 -16.33 9.93
CA PHE A 32 -10.55 -16.11 11.38
C PHE A 32 -11.91 -16.43 12.02
N SER A 33 -13.01 -15.99 11.42
CA SER A 33 -14.37 -16.26 11.93
C SER A 33 -14.73 -17.75 11.91
N GLU A 34 -14.11 -18.51 11.01
CA GLU A 34 -14.25 -19.97 10.89
C GLU A 34 -13.24 -20.74 11.77
N GLY A 35 -12.36 -20.03 12.49
CA GLY A 35 -11.36 -20.62 13.38
C GLY A 35 -10.13 -21.20 12.67
N SER A 36 -9.99 -20.99 11.36
CA SER A 36 -8.91 -21.57 10.55
C SER A 36 -7.60 -20.79 10.59
N CYS A 37 -7.60 -19.54 11.10
CA CYS A 37 -6.40 -18.72 11.16
C CYS A 37 -6.32 -17.90 12.45
N SER A 38 -5.10 -17.50 12.83
CA SER A 38 -4.88 -16.55 13.93
C SER A 38 -5.32 -15.14 13.54
N ALA A 39 -5.83 -14.40 14.52
CA ALA A 39 -6.35 -13.04 14.37
C ALA A 39 -5.33 -12.09 13.71
N PRO A 40 -5.67 -11.43 12.59
CA PRO A 40 -4.86 -10.33 12.08
C PRO A 40 -4.99 -9.13 13.04
N GLY A 41 -4.06 -9.03 13.99
CA GLY A 41 -4.14 -8.08 15.12
C GLY A 41 -4.42 -6.64 14.69
N LYS A 42 -3.68 -6.12 13.70
CA LYS A 42 -3.91 -4.75 13.19
C LYS A 42 -5.26 -4.57 12.51
N LEU A 43 -5.73 -5.57 11.75
CA LEU A 43 -7.01 -5.46 11.04
C LEU A 43 -8.17 -5.41 12.04
N LEU A 44 -8.12 -6.23 13.09
CA LEU A 44 -9.11 -6.19 14.16
C LEU A 44 -9.04 -4.87 14.91
N ASP A 45 -7.85 -4.38 15.26
CA ASP A 45 -7.68 -3.09 15.94
C ASP A 45 -8.29 -1.93 15.17
N GLU A 46 -8.09 -1.89 13.85
CA GLU A 46 -8.65 -0.85 12.99
C GLU A 46 -10.16 -0.99 12.73
N LEU A 47 -10.69 -2.21 12.80
CA LEU A 47 -12.13 -2.47 12.60
C LEU A 47 -12.94 -2.50 13.89
N LYS A 48 -12.33 -2.32 15.07
CA LYS A 48 -13.04 -2.29 16.37
C LYS A 48 -14.20 -1.29 16.40
N GLY A 49 -14.08 -0.15 15.71
CA GLY A 49 -15.16 0.84 15.60
C GLY A 49 -16.27 0.43 14.62
N GLU A 50 -15.97 -0.43 13.65
CA GLU A 50 -16.92 -0.91 12.64
C GLU A 50 -17.67 -2.18 13.08
N PHE A 51 -17.09 -3.02 13.95
CA PHE A 51 -17.74 -4.21 14.51
C PHE A 51 -18.57 -3.87 15.74
N THR A 52 -19.68 -3.16 15.55
CA THR A 52 -20.70 -3.08 16.60
C THR A 52 -21.43 -4.42 16.74
N PRO A 53 -21.93 -4.80 17.94
CA PRO A 53 -22.69 -6.05 18.11
C PRO A 53 -23.84 -6.21 17.10
N VAL A 54 -24.48 -5.10 16.74
CA VAL A 54 -25.55 -5.06 15.71
C VAL A 54 -25.01 -5.41 14.32
N LYS A 55 -23.89 -4.83 13.89
CA LYS A 55 -23.26 -5.16 12.60
C LYS A 55 -22.74 -6.60 12.57
N SER A 56 -22.21 -7.09 13.69
CA SER A 56 -21.79 -8.49 13.85
C SER A 56 -22.97 -9.46 13.68
N LEU A 57 -24.11 -9.19 14.33
CA LEU A 57 -25.33 -9.98 14.17
C LEU A 57 -25.89 -9.90 12.73
N GLN A 58 -25.83 -8.73 12.09
CA GLN A 58 -26.21 -8.57 10.67
C GLN A 58 -25.30 -9.37 9.72
N LEU A 59 -24.00 -9.49 10.02
CA LEU A 59 -23.06 -10.30 9.24
C LEU A 59 -23.35 -11.80 9.36
N LEU A 60 -23.77 -12.27 10.54
CA LEU A 60 -24.15 -13.68 10.75
C LEU A 60 -25.34 -14.09 9.88
N GLY A 61 -26.30 -13.20 9.66
CA GLY A 61 -27.51 -13.45 8.86
C GLY A 61 -27.33 -13.29 7.34
N LYS A 62 -26.19 -12.78 6.85
CA LYS A 62 -25.97 -12.58 5.41
C LYS A 62 -25.48 -13.85 4.72
N ARG A 63 -26.11 -14.22 3.59
CA ARG A 63 -25.65 -15.27 2.67
C ARG A 63 -24.28 -14.97 2.02
N ARG A 64 -23.93 -13.68 1.85
CA ARG A 64 -22.67 -13.22 1.23
C ARG A 64 -21.81 -12.47 2.25
N LYS A 65 -21.21 -13.22 3.18
CA LYS A 65 -20.38 -12.66 4.27
C LYS A 65 -19.12 -11.96 3.74
N GLU A 66 -18.46 -12.55 2.75
CA GLU A 66 -17.25 -12.00 2.13
C GLU A 66 -17.49 -10.62 1.50
N GLU A 67 -18.58 -10.44 0.74
CA GLU A 67 -18.91 -9.15 0.11
C GLU A 67 -19.18 -8.05 1.14
N ALA A 68 -19.86 -8.40 2.24
CA ALA A 68 -20.09 -7.47 3.33
C ALA A 68 -18.77 -7.07 4.03
N LEU A 69 -17.86 -8.02 4.25
CA LEU A 69 -16.51 -7.76 4.77
C LEU A 69 -15.71 -6.89 3.81
N ARG A 70 -15.78 -7.16 2.51
CA ARG A 70 -15.12 -6.37 1.46
C ARG A 70 -15.57 -4.91 1.49
N HIS A 71 -16.87 -4.65 1.60
CA HIS A 71 -17.38 -3.28 1.73
C HIS A 71 -16.90 -2.57 3.00
N MET A 72 -16.78 -3.27 4.12
CA MET A 72 -16.24 -2.68 5.35
C MET A 72 -14.77 -2.32 5.20
N VAL A 73 -13.95 -3.24 4.65
CA VAL A 73 -12.53 -2.97 4.36
C VAL A 73 -12.39 -1.82 3.36
N GLN A 74 -13.23 -1.79 2.33
CA GLN A 74 -13.25 -0.71 1.34
C GLN A 74 -13.53 0.65 1.99
N ASN A 75 -14.48 0.72 2.91
CA ASN A 75 -14.77 1.96 3.64
C ASN A 75 -13.61 2.37 4.54
N LEU A 76 -12.95 1.41 5.20
CA LEU A 76 -11.79 1.66 6.07
C LEU A 76 -10.61 2.29 5.31
N ILE A 77 -10.35 1.82 4.09
CA ILE A 77 -9.16 2.23 3.33
C ILE A 77 -9.44 3.31 2.27
N ARG A 78 -10.70 3.69 2.02
CA ARG A 78 -11.11 4.57 0.91
C ARG A 78 -10.31 5.88 0.82
N GLU A 79 -10.05 6.50 1.96
CA GLU A 79 -9.36 7.80 2.04
C GLU A 79 -7.86 7.66 2.35
N ARG A 80 -7.36 6.42 2.45
CA ARG A 80 -5.95 6.16 2.76
C ARG A 80 -5.11 6.18 1.50
N THR A 81 -3.85 6.60 1.65
CA THR A 81 -2.86 6.54 0.57
C THR A 81 -1.73 5.61 0.98
N PHE A 82 -1.51 4.54 0.23
CA PHE A 82 -0.48 3.54 0.45
C PHE A 82 0.79 3.85 -0.33
N GLN A 83 1.28 5.08 -0.17
CA GLN A 83 2.48 5.56 -0.90
C GLN A 83 3.71 5.66 0.01
N SER A 84 3.53 6.03 1.28
CA SER A 84 4.65 6.15 2.21
C SER A 84 5.08 4.76 2.73
N PRO A 85 6.35 4.57 3.13
CA PRO A 85 6.80 3.32 3.74
C PRO A 85 6.02 2.95 5.01
N GLY A 86 5.53 3.94 5.76
CA GLY A 86 4.67 3.68 6.92
C GLY A 86 3.31 3.13 6.50
N GLU A 87 2.67 3.77 5.53
CA GLU A 87 1.36 3.37 5.04
C GLU A 87 1.39 2.02 4.31
N ILE A 88 2.45 1.76 3.54
CA ILE A 88 2.69 0.44 2.93
C ILE A 88 2.85 -0.64 4.00
N GLU A 89 3.59 -0.35 5.07
CA GLU A 89 3.76 -1.27 6.19
C GLU A 89 2.42 -1.53 6.92
N ASN A 90 1.58 -0.50 7.06
CA ASN A 90 0.25 -0.65 7.63
C ASN A 90 -0.64 -1.52 6.74
N ALA A 91 -0.70 -1.25 5.43
CA ALA A 91 -1.45 -2.04 4.46
C ALA A 91 -1.07 -3.53 4.50
N LEU A 92 0.23 -3.83 4.52
CA LEU A 92 0.71 -5.21 4.57
C LEU A 92 0.38 -5.90 5.89
N LYS A 93 0.41 -5.17 7.01
CA LYS A 93 0.00 -5.73 8.30
C LYS A 93 -1.51 -5.99 8.38
N LEU A 94 -2.35 -5.24 7.65
CA LEU A 94 -3.79 -5.54 7.54
C LEU A 94 -4.03 -6.92 6.94
N ILE A 95 -3.17 -7.35 6.02
CA ILE A 95 -3.24 -8.67 5.39
C ILE A 95 -2.32 -9.70 6.07
N GLY A 96 -1.88 -9.44 7.31
CA GLY A 96 -1.10 -10.39 8.10
C GLY A 96 0.36 -10.58 7.68
N VAL A 97 0.88 -9.75 6.77
CA VAL A 97 2.28 -9.78 6.32
C VAL A 97 3.14 -8.94 7.27
N ASN A 98 3.99 -9.63 8.03
CA ASN A 98 4.97 -9.03 8.94
C ASN A 98 6.38 -9.04 8.34
N ASP A 99 7.27 -8.20 8.86
CA ASP A 99 8.70 -8.12 8.47
C ASP A 99 9.00 -7.95 6.97
N PHE A 100 8.04 -7.42 6.21
CA PHE A 100 8.18 -7.18 4.77
C PHE A 100 9.45 -6.41 4.40
N TRP A 101 9.80 -5.35 5.14
CA TRP A 101 10.99 -4.55 4.85
C TRP A 101 12.28 -5.35 4.94
N GLU A 102 12.33 -6.39 5.77
CA GLU A 102 13.47 -7.29 5.83
C GLU A 102 13.53 -8.21 4.61
N ALA A 103 12.40 -8.83 4.26
CA ALA A 103 12.29 -9.66 3.07
C ALA A 103 12.67 -8.89 1.79
N LEU A 104 12.18 -7.65 1.67
CA LEU A 104 12.51 -6.77 0.56
C LEU A 104 13.99 -6.39 0.54
N ARG A 105 14.56 -6.05 1.70
CA ARG A 105 15.99 -5.73 1.84
C ARG A 105 16.85 -6.88 1.29
N ILE A 106 16.55 -8.12 1.67
CA ILE A 106 17.27 -9.32 1.21
C ILE A 106 17.12 -9.48 -0.30
N ARG A 107 15.89 -9.41 -0.84
CA ARG A 107 15.62 -9.60 -2.28
C ARG A 107 16.21 -8.50 -3.17
N LEU A 108 16.39 -7.30 -2.63
CA LEU A 108 17.06 -6.19 -3.32
C LEU A 108 18.57 -6.13 -3.07
N SER A 109 19.11 -7.07 -2.28
CA SER A 109 20.53 -7.09 -1.87
C SER A 109 20.97 -5.77 -1.24
N LEU A 110 20.10 -5.17 -0.43
CA LEU A 110 20.36 -3.89 0.24
C LEU A 110 20.97 -4.13 1.63
N ARG A 111 21.88 -3.24 2.03
CA ARG A 111 22.55 -3.34 3.33
C ARG A 111 21.61 -3.11 4.52
N THR A 112 20.59 -2.26 4.38
CA THR A 112 19.74 -1.85 5.52
C THR A 112 18.26 -1.75 5.13
N LYS A 113 17.36 -1.95 6.10
CA LYS A 113 15.91 -1.72 5.93
C LYS A 113 15.60 -0.28 5.50
N LYS A 114 16.40 0.69 5.97
CA LYS A 114 16.29 2.10 5.55
C LYS A 114 16.42 2.25 4.04
N ARG A 115 17.41 1.59 3.41
CA ARG A 115 17.58 1.61 1.95
C ARG A 115 16.39 0.97 1.22
N ALA A 116 15.77 -0.04 1.81
CA ALA A 116 14.57 -0.66 1.25
C ALA A 116 13.37 0.31 1.30
N LYS A 117 13.19 1.04 2.40
CA LYS A 117 12.17 2.12 2.52
C LYS A 117 12.44 3.27 1.54
N GLU A 118 13.69 3.65 1.35
CA GLU A 118 14.10 4.69 0.40
C GLU A 118 13.93 4.29 -1.08
N TYR A 119 13.72 3.00 -1.37
CA TYR A 119 13.77 2.45 -2.73
C TYR A 119 12.79 3.12 -3.69
N VAL A 120 11.56 3.40 -3.22
CA VAL A 120 10.51 4.13 -3.95
C VAL A 120 10.22 5.53 -3.38
N GLN A 121 10.68 5.83 -2.15
CA GLN A 121 10.37 7.08 -1.45
C GLN A 121 10.68 8.33 -2.28
N LYS A 122 11.80 8.36 -2.98
CA LYS A 122 12.19 9.53 -3.80
C LYS A 122 11.16 9.85 -4.90
N TYR A 123 10.42 8.85 -5.41
CA TYR A 123 9.37 9.04 -6.41
C TYR A 123 8.06 9.45 -5.78
N VAL A 124 7.75 8.92 -4.60
CA VAL A 124 6.58 9.35 -3.82
C VAL A 124 6.69 10.83 -3.49
N THR A 125 7.85 11.27 -2.98
CA THR A 125 8.13 12.69 -2.73
C THR A 125 8.03 13.51 -4.02
N ARG A 126 8.56 13.01 -5.15
CA ARG A 126 8.45 13.71 -6.43
C ARG A 126 7.00 13.81 -6.91
N ARG A 127 6.18 12.76 -6.75
CA ARG A 127 4.75 12.78 -7.07
C ARG A 127 4.03 13.80 -6.21
N HIS A 128 4.36 13.90 -4.93
CA HIS A 128 3.80 14.92 -4.04
C HIS A 128 4.13 16.33 -4.55
N GLN A 129 5.38 16.60 -4.90
CA GLN A 129 5.80 17.88 -5.49
C GLN A 129 5.03 18.19 -6.78
N ILE A 130 4.84 17.19 -7.65
CA ILE A 130 4.16 17.37 -8.94
C ILE A 130 2.66 17.67 -8.74
N VAL A 131 1.98 16.90 -7.88
CA VAL A 131 0.52 16.92 -7.76
C VAL A 131 0.03 17.98 -6.77
N HIS A 132 0.75 18.19 -5.68
CA HIS A 132 0.31 19.09 -4.60
C HIS A 132 1.06 20.42 -4.57
N GLU A 133 2.31 20.47 -5.03
CA GLU A 133 3.12 21.70 -5.02
C GLU A 133 3.25 22.35 -6.41
N ALA A 134 2.37 22.00 -7.37
CA ALA A 134 2.41 22.45 -8.77
C ALA A 134 3.77 22.25 -9.48
N ASP A 135 4.61 21.38 -8.92
CA ASP A 135 6.00 21.19 -9.27
C ASP A 135 6.91 22.44 -9.20
N THR A 136 6.53 23.47 -8.43
CA THR A 136 7.29 24.72 -8.35
C THR A 136 8.18 24.79 -7.11
N PHE A 137 9.35 25.40 -7.23
CA PHE A 137 10.23 25.72 -6.11
C PHE A 137 10.61 27.20 -6.13
N LYS A 138 10.78 27.76 -4.92
CA LYS A 138 11.25 29.13 -4.75
C LYS A 138 12.76 29.20 -4.96
N SER A 139 13.17 29.84 -6.05
CA SER A 139 14.57 30.18 -6.29
C SER A 139 14.90 31.47 -5.55
N LYS A 140 16.11 31.58 -4.99
CA LYS A 140 16.58 32.82 -4.31
C LYS A 140 16.59 34.06 -5.23
N LYS A 141 16.53 33.88 -6.57
CA LYS A 141 16.67 34.96 -7.55
C LYS A 141 15.42 35.25 -8.42
N HIS A 142 14.44 34.35 -8.49
CA HIS A 142 13.27 34.51 -9.38
C HIS A 142 12.00 33.89 -8.80
N HIS A 143 10.84 34.37 -9.29
CA HIS A 143 9.50 33.78 -9.11
C HIS A 143 9.47 32.26 -9.34
N ASP A 144 8.42 31.61 -8.85
CA ASP A 144 8.20 30.16 -8.88
C ASP A 144 8.71 29.48 -10.17
N THR A 145 9.74 28.65 -10.03
CA THR A 145 10.35 27.91 -11.15
C THR A 145 9.99 26.43 -11.06
N LEU A 146 9.82 25.78 -12.21
CA LEU A 146 9.52 24.35 -12.25
C LEU A 146 10.74 23.51 -11.90
N ARG A 147 10.57 22.50 -11.04
CA ARG A 147 11.64 21.56 -10.69
C ARG A 147 12.07 20.75 -11.92
N PRO A 148 13.37 20.52 -12.13
CA PRO A 148 13.84 19.76 -13.28
C PRO A 148 13.36 18.31 -13.23
N ILE A 149 13.15 17.71 -14.41
CA ILE A 149 12.81 16.29 -14.57
C ILE A 149 13.38 15.79 -15.88
N SER A 150 13.96 14.58 -15.87
CA SER A 150 14.63 13.99 -17.03
C SER A 150 13.98 12.68 -17.44
N LYS A 151 14.11 12.32 -18.72
CA LYS A 151 13.62 11.04 -19.25
C LYS A 151 14.25 9.83 -18.52
N PRO A 152 15.57 9.79 -18.24
CA PRO A 152 16.17 8.72 -17.44
C PRO A 152 15.56 8.60 -16.04
N TYR A 153 15.25 9.72 -15.37
CA TYR A 153 14.61 9.72 -14.06
C TYR A 153 13.21 9.06 -14.12
N THR A 154 12.39 9.43 -15.11
CA THR A 154 11.05 8.85 -15.27
C THR A 154 11.09 7.37 -15.61
N ARG A 155 12.08 6.93 -16.40
CA ARG A 155 12.30 5.51 -16.71
C ARG A 155 12.71 4.72 -15.45
N ASP A 156 13.60 5.27 -14.62
CA ASP A 156 13.98 4.66 -13.35
C ASP A 156 12.79 4.55 -12.40
N CYS A 157 11.89 5.55 -12.40
CA CYS A 157 10.63 5.54 -11.63
C CYS A 157 9.78 4.32 -11.96
N VAL A 158 9.38 4.17 -13.23
CA VAL A 158 8.51 3.07 -13.69
C VAL A 158 9.15 1.73 -13.36
N ARG A 159 10.41 1.52 -13.76
CA ARG A 159 11.14 0.28 -13.51
C ARG A 159 11.23 -0.08 -12.03
N ARG A 160 11.49 0.91 -11.15
CA ARG A 160 11.61 0.66 -9.70
C ARG A 160 10.26 0.38 -9.06
N VAL A 161 9.20 1.08 -9.47
CA VAL A 161 7.84 0.80 -9.00
C VAL A 161 7.40 -0.60 -9.42
N GLU A 162 7.56 -0.96 -10.70
CA GLU A 162 7.24 -2.31 -11.20
C GLU A 162 8.00 -3.39 -10.43
N ARG A 163 9.32 -3.23 -10.28
CA ARG A 163 10.13 -4.18 -9.52
C ARG A 163 9.72 -4.27 -8.06
N PHE A 164 9.37 -3.14 -7.44
CA PHE A 164 8.93 -3.10 -6.05
C PHE A 164 7.61 -3.85 -5.86
N VAL A 165 6.62 -3.59 -6.72
CA VAL A 165 5.32 -4.27 -6.71
C VAL A 165 5.49 -5.78 -6.95
N ALA A 166 6.28 -6.18 -7.94
CA ALA A 166 6.53 -7.60 -8.23
C ALA A 166 7.19 -8.33 -7.05
N LEU A 167 8.15 -7.68 -6.37
CA LEU A 167 8.79 -8.26 -5.18
C LEU A 167 7.82 -8.38 -4.02
N ILE A 168 6.92 -7.40 -3.83
CA ILE A 168 5.86 -7.45 -2.81
C ILE A 168 4.90 -8.59 -3.09
N HIS A 169 4.39 -8.68 -4.31
CA HIS A 169 3.45 -9.72 -4.71
C HIS A 169 4.01 -11.11 -4.38
N SER A 170 5.27 -11.35 -4.75
CA SER A 170 5.97 -12.58 -4.42
C SER A 170 6.25 -12.79 -2.91
N VAL A 171 6.23 -11.76 -2.06
CA VAL A 171 6.26 -11.94 -0.60
C VAL A 171 4.88 -12.34 -0.11
N ILE A 172 3.83 -11.69 -0.61
CA ILE A 172 2.43 -11.95 -0.24
C ILE A 172 2.05 -13.38 -0.60
N ASP A 173 2.32 -13.83 -1.83
CA ASP A 173 2.02 -15.20 -2.26
C ASP A 173 2.71 -16.24 -1.38
N LYS A 174 3.97 -16.02 -1.02
CA LYS A 174 4.70 -16.94 -0.13
C LYS A 174 4.22 -16.89 1.32
N GLY A 175 3.80 -15.71 1.80
CA GLY A 175 3.25 -15.55 3.15
C GLY A 175 1.86 -16.17 3.29
N ASN A 176 1.07 -16.16 2.22
CA ASN A 176 -0.28 -16.71 2.20
C ASN A 176 -0.34 -18.18 1.77
N ALA A 177 0.64 -18.70 1.03
CA ALA A 177 0.74 -20.13 0.72
C ALA A 177 1.15 -21.00 1.93
N VAL A 178 1.54 -20.38 3.06
CA VAL A 178 2.02 -21.06 4.28
C VAL A 178 0.94 -21.02 5.40
N ARG A 179 -0.30 -20.63 5.07
CA ARG A 179 -1.43 -20.62 6.01
C ARG A 179 -2.57 -21.48 5.51
#